data_AF-A0A7W9LM65-F1
#
_entry.id   AF-A0A7W9LM65-F1
#
_cell.length_a   1.000
_cell.length_b   1.000
_cell.length_c   1.000
_cell.angle_alpha   90.00
_cell.angle_beta   90.00
_cell.angle_gamma   90.00
#
_symmetry.space_group_name_H-M   'P 1'
#
loop_
_entity.id
_entity.type
_entity.pdbx_description
1 polymer ?
#
loop_
_entity_poly.entity_id
_entity_poly.type
_entity_poly.pdbx_seq_one_letter_code
_entity_poly.pdbx_strand_id
1 'polypeptide(L)'
;MAVAAGTPVRLAGRLDSGMSRWLWLVKWFLAIPHYVVLAFLWMAFAVVSVTAFVAILVTGRYPPRLFDFNVGVLRWSWRVAYYSYGALGTARYPPFTLADVPDYPARLDVAYPGQLSRGLVLVKWWLLAIPHYLVIGLFLGGATYVGSQAGNWVVGSPVTGLIGLLVVVAAVVLAVTGRYPRGIFDLVLGLNRWVYRVVAYAALMTDEYPPFRLDMGEREPAVLEVGTGRFDVHSVHPVEPAPVPPPPLPQPTPSLSPAPPARPMGAGRVVALVLGSLIGLGSFGLVAAGGAGLALDQTQRDSGGFLSSAEIGFSTDAYAIVGTGLEIDTDVPDWLQVRDVIGDVQIRFDANDADVFVGIARASEAAAYLDGFGYDEVTRVSGGDVGYDPHAGGAPATAPAAQDFWVASASGTGEQTLTFEPQDGRWLVVAMNADGSAGVDLDARVAAELPVLPWAALVVIGAGVVGLLLAVLLVALALRRDRTAGAA
;
A
#
# COMPACT_ATOMS: atom_id res chain seq x y z
N MET A 1 -24.98 -37.98 21.14
CA MET A 1 -24.02 -36.89 21.38
C MET A 1 -23.82 -36.15 20.06
N ALA A 2 -24.29 -34.91 19.95
CA ALA A 2 -23.91 -34.05 18.85
C ALA A 2 -22.76 -33.16 19.35
N VAL A 3 -21.56 -33.37 18.81
CA VAL A 3 -20.46 -32.42 18.97
C VAL A 3 -20.83 -31.23 18.08
N ALA A 4 -21.20 -30.10 18.69
CA ALA A 4 -21.39 -28.86 17.93
C ALA A 4 -20.14 -28.59 17.10
N ALA A 5 -20.33 -28.37 15.80
CA ALA A 5 -19.25 -28.07 14.88
C ALA A 5 -18.55 -26.80 15.35
N GLY A 6 -17.29 -26.93 15.78
CA GLY A 6 -16.44 -25.75 15.97
C GLY A 6 -16.34 -24.97 14.65
N THR A 7 -15.92 -23.70 14.73
CA THR A 7 -15.82 -22.80 13.58
C THR A 7 -15.22 -23.52 12.36
N PRO A 8 -15.81 -23.38 11.15
CA PRO A 8 -15.41 -24.12 9.95
C PRO A 8 -13.98 -23.80 9.49
N VAL A 9 -13.39 -22.72 10.01
CA VAL A 9 -12.01 -22.31 9.72
C VAL A 9 -11.26 -22.17 11.03
N ARG A 10 -10.24 -23.00 11.23
CA ARG A 10 -9.38 -23.02 12.41
C ARG A 10 -7.96 -22.61 12.03
N LEU A 11 -7.49 -21.51 12.60
CA LEU A 11 -6.13 -21.01 12.39
C LEU A 11 -5.38 -20.97 13.72
N ALA A 12 -4.24 -21.65 13.77
CA ALA A 12 -3.39 -21.79 14.94
C ALA A 12 -1.97 -21.27 14.65
N GLY A 13 -1.37 -20.64 15.67
CA GLY A 13 0.02 -20.18 15.66
C GLY A 13 0.61 -20.37 17.05
N ARG A 14 1.65 -21.19 17.18
CA ARG A 14 2.39 -21.37 18.44
C ARG A 14 3.71 -20.60 18.38
N LEU A 15 3.93 -19.70 19.33
CA LEU A 15 5.15 -18.91 19.40
C LEU A 15 6.35 -19.78 19.76
N ASP A 16 7.42 -19.76 18.96
CA ASP A 16 8.66 -20.48 19.27
C ASP A 16 9.49 -19.75 20.35
N SER A 17 10.07 -20.51 21.30
CA SER A 17 10.81 -19.98 22.45
C SER A 17 12.26 -19.53 22.16
N GLY A 18 12.67 -19.49 20.89
CA GLY A 18 14.07 -19.24 20.47
C GLY A 18 14.22 -18.18 19.37
N MET A 19 13.45 -17.10 19.40
CA MET A 19 13.58 -16.02 18.40
C MET A 19 14.86 -15.22 18.60
N SER A 20 15.71 -15.15 17.56
CA SER A 20 16.88 -14.29 17.57
C SER A 20 16.48 -12.82 17.33
N ARG A 21 17.20 -11.91 18.00
CA ARG A 21 16.90 -10.46 18.04
C ARG A 21 17.00 -9.77 16.68
N TRP A 22 17.81 -10.32 15.78
CA TRP A 22 18.18 -9.70 14.51
C TRP A 22 17.73 -10.49 13.27
N LEU A 23 17.32 -11.75 13.44
CA LEU A 23 16.98 -12.62 12.31
C LEU A 23 15.82 -12.09 11.45
N TRP A 24 14.88 -11.33 12.04
CA TRP A 24 13.73 -10.77 11.31
C TRP A 24 14.14 -9.80 10.18
N LEU A 25 15.31 -9.14 10.25
CA LEU A 25 15.83 -8.25 9.21
C LEU A 25 16.31 -8.99 7.96
N VAL A 26 16.69 -10.27 8.08
CA VAL A 26 17.25 -11.07 6.98
C VAL A 26 16.22 -12.05 6.43
N LYS A 27 15.30 -12.53 7.28
CA LYS A 27 14.31 -13.56 6.93
C LYS A 27 13.38 -13.17 5.78
N TRP A 28 13.13 -11.88 5.56
CA TRP A 28 12.28 -11.45 4.45
C TRP A 28 12.90 -11.76 3.09
N PHE A 29 14.23 -11.72 2.97
CA PHE A 29 14.94 -12.10 1.75
C PHE A 29 14.75 -13.60 1.45
N LEU A 30 14.80 -14.45 2.47
CA LEU A 30 14.56 -15.88 2.34
C LEU A 30 13.11 -16.21 1.96
N ALA A 31 12.16 -15.30 2.18
CA ALA A 31 10.77 -15.45 1.77
C ALA A 31 10.53 -15.12 0.29
N ILE A 32 11.49 -14.49 -0.41
CA ILE A 32 11.34 -14.10 -1.84
C ILE A 32 10.98 -15.31 -2.72
N PRO A 33 11.68 -16.47 -2.64
CA PRO A 33 11.31 -17.63 -3.45
C PRO A 33 9.88 -18.13 -3.17
N HIS A 34 9.42 -18.02 -1.91
CA HIS A 34 8.05 -18.37 -1.55
C HIS A 34 7.04 -17.41 -2.18
N TYR A 35 7.31 -16.10 -2.18
CA TYR A 35 6.41 -15.11 -2.78
C TYR A 35 6.27 -15.30 -4.28
N VAL A 36 7.37 -15.63 -4.98
CA VAL A 36 7.33 -15.93 -6.41
C VAL A 36 6.42 -17.13 -6.68
N VAL A 37 6.60 -18.24 -5.97
CA VAL A 37 5.76 -19.44 -6.19
C VAL A 37 4.30 -19.20 -5.76
N LEU A 38 4.09 -18.51 -4.64
CA LEU A 38 2.76 -18.17 -4.17
C LEU A 38 2.03 -17.25 -5.16
N ALA A 39 2.70 -16.33 -5.85
CA ALA A 39 2.07 -15.48 -6.86
C ALA A 39 1.43 -16.32 -7.98
N PHE A 40 2.14 -17.32 -8.50
CA PHE A 40 1.58 -18.26 -9.49
C PHE A 40 0.47 -19.12 -8.90
N LEU A 41 0.60 -19.58 -7.65
CA LEU A 41 -0.43 -20.36 -6.98
C LEU A 41 -1.70 -19.57 -6.69
N TRP A 42 -1.59 -18.27 -6.39
CA TRP A 42 -2.74 -17.39 -6.19
C TRP A 42 -3.48 -17.11 -7.49
N MET A 43 -2.77 -17.03 -8.62
CA MET A 43 -3.39 -17.01 -9.94
C MET A 43 -4.17 -18.30 -10.21
N ALA A 44 -3.56 -19.46 -9.93
CA ALA A 44 -4.24 -20.75 -10.05
C ALA A 44 -5.43 -20.86 -9.08
N PHE A 45 -5.30 -20.35 -7.84
CA PHE A 45 -6.36 -20.29 -6.84
C PHE A 45 -7.56 -19.49 -7.35
N ALA A 46 -7.34 -18.36 -8.03
CA ALA A 46 -8.40 -17.56 -8.62
C ALA A 46 -9.17 -18.35 -9.70
N VAL A 47 -8.45 -18.98 -10.64
CA VAL A 47 -9.05 -19.81 -11.70
C VAL A 47 -9.81 -21.00 -11.12
N VAL A 48 -9.24 -21.67 -10.12
CA VAL A 48 -9.88 -22.79 -9.40
C VAL A 48 -11.12 -22.32 -8.65
N SER A 49 -11.11 -21.13 -8.05
CA SER A 49 -12.26 -20.56 -7.34
C SER A 49 -13.40 -20.19 -8.30
N VAL A 50 -13.10 -19.67 -9.50
CA VAL A 50 -14.11 -19.45 -10.56
C VAL A 50 -14.70 -20.78 -11.04
N THR A 51 -13.85 -21.79 -11.23
CA THR A 51 -14.32 -23.15 -11.59
C THR A 51 -15.19 -23.75 -10.50
N ALA A 52 -14.81 -23.58 -9.23
CA ALA A 52 -15.60 -23.99 -8.08
C ALA A 52 -16.93 -23.23 -7.99
N PHE A 53 -16.95 -21.92 -8.26
CA PHE A 53 -18.17 -21.12 -8.33
C PHE A 53 -19.18 -21.71 -9.33
N VAL A 54 -18.75 -22.02 -10.56
CA VAL A 54 -19.61 -22.62 -11.57
C VAL A 54 -20.07 -24.03 -11.14
N ALA A 55 -19.15 -24.85 -10.61
CA ALA A 55 -19.48 -26.18 -10.13
C ALA A 55 -20.51 -26.15 -8.98
N ILE A 56 -20.39 -25.21 -8.04
CA ILE A 56 -21.33 -25.02 -6.93
C ILE A 56 -22.68 -24.52 -7.46
N LEU A 57 -22.70 -23.60 -8.42
CA LEU A 57 -23.95 -23.10 -9.01
C LEU A 57 -24.77 -24.22 -9.65
N VAL A 58 -24.10 -25.13 -10.37
CA VAL A 58 -24.73 -26.27 -11.06
C VAL A 58 -25.08 -27.41 -10.09
N THR A 59 -24.13 -27.80 -9.23
CA THR A 59 -24.24 -29.04 -8.43
C THR A 59 -24.64 -28.80 -6.97
N GLY A 60 -24.42 -27.61 -6.44
CA GLY A 60 -24.53 -27.29 -5.01
C GLY A 60 -23.39 -27.87 -4.16
N ARG A 61 -22.31 -28.38 -4.78
CA ARG A 61 -21.17 -28.99 -4.09
C ARG A 61 -19.85 -28.40 -4.57
N TYR A 62 -18.93 -28.20 -3.64
CA TYR A 62 -17.56 -27.82 -3.94
C TYR A 62 -16.78 -29.06 -4.40
N PRO A 63 -16.15 -29.10 -5.59
CA PRO A 63 -15.38 -30.28 -5.98
C PRO A 63 -14.20 -30.56 -5.02
N PRO A 64 -14.04 -31.79 -4.45
CA PRO A 64 -13.03 -32.07 -3.43
C PRO A 64 -11.59 -31.71 -3.84
N ARG A 65 -11.20 -32.03 -5.08
CA ARG A 65 -9.84 -31.73 -5.57
C ARG A 65 -9.54 -30.23 -5.64
N LEU A 66 -10.54 -29.43 -6.01
CA LEU A 66 -10.43 -27.98 -6.08
C LEU A 66 -10.37 -27.38 -4.67
N PHE A 67 -11.17 -27.94 -3.75
CA PHE A 67 -11.14 -27.57 -2.34
C PHE A 67 -9.78 -27.85 -1.72
N ASP A 68 -9.25 -29.06 -1.88
CA ASP A 68 -7.95 -29.46 -1.33
C ASP A 68 -6.80 -28.58 -1.84
N PHE A 69 -6.83 -28.24 -3.14
CA PHE A 69 -5.87 -27.31 -3.72
C PHE A 69 -5.96 -25.92 -3.07
N ASN A 70 -7.17 -25.35 -3.00
CA ASN A 70 -7.38 -24.02 -2.44
C ASN A 70 -7.00 -23.97 -0.95
N VAL A 71 -7.38 -24.96 -0.15
CA VAL A 71 -6.95 -25.07 1.26
C VAL A 71 -5.42 -25.17 1.34
N GLY A 72 -4.79 -25.93 0.43
CA GLY A 72 -3.35 -26.06 0.37
C GLY A 72 -2.62 -24.74 0.13
N VAL A 73 -3.12 -23.89 -0.77
CA VAL A 73 -2.57 -22.56 -1.04
C VAL A 73 -2.71 -21.65 0.18
N LEU A 74 -3.86 -21.70 0.86
CA LEU A 74 -4.08 -20.94 2.08
C LEU A 74 -3.19 -21.41 3.24
N ARG A 75 -3.00 -22.73 3.40
CA ARG A 75 -2.08 -23.31 4.39
C ARG A 75 -0.65 -22.83 4.16
N TRP A 76 -0.19 -22.85 2.92
CA TRP A 76 1.14 -22.39 2.59
C TRP A 76 1.29 -20.88 2.79
N SER A 77 0.32 -20.09 2.33
CA SER A 77 0.28 -18.64 2.57
C SER A 77 0.36 -18.32 4.07
N TRP A 78 -0.35 -19.06 4.92
CA TRP A 78 -0.30 -18.87 6.36
C TRP A 78 1.07 -19.18 6.94
N ARG A 79 1.73 -20.27 6.51
CA ARG A 79 3.09 -20.60 6.96
C ARG A 79 4.10 -19.52 6.61
N VAL A 80 4.02 -18.98 5.39
CA VAL A 80 4.92 -17.90 4.92
C VAL A 80 4.65 -16.63 5.70
N ALA A 81 3.39 -16.21 5.83
CA ALA A 81 2.99 -15.04 6.62
C ALA A 81 3.42 -15.15 8.09
N TYR A 82 3.29 -16.34 8.70
CA TYR A 82 3.67 -16.58 10.09
C TYR A 82 5.19 -16.51 10.30
N TYR A 83 5.98 -16.94 9.31
CA TYR A 83 7.44 -16.82 9.32
C TYR A 83 7.93 -15.39 9.05
N SER A 84 7.25 -14.66 8.17
CA SER A 84 7.61 -13.31 7.70
C SER A 84 6.80 -12.21 8.42
N TYR A 85 6.47 -11.11 7.73
CA TYR A 85 5.83 -9.91 8.28
C TYR A 85 4.32 -10.06 8.57
N GLY A 86 3.75 -11.26 8.49
CA GLY A 86 2.36 -11.52 8.89
C GLY A 86 2.20 -11.85 10.38
N ALA A 87 3.25 -12.38 11.03
CA ALA A 87 3.27 -12.61 12.48
C ALA A 87 4.66 -12.68 13.13
N LEU A 88 5.75 -12.86 12.36
CA LEU A 88 7.10 -13.08 12.87
C LEU A 88 7.17 -14.12 14.01
N GLY A 89 6.29 -15.13 13.99
CA GLY A 89 6.04 -16.03 15.12
C GLY A 89 6.97 -17.25 15.20
N THR A 90 7.75 -17.52 14.16
CA THR A 90 8.70 -18.64 14.12
C THR A 90 9.98 -18.30 13.37
N ALA A 91 11.11 -18.86 13.79
CA ALA A 91 12.37 -18.81 13.04
C ALA A 91 12.49 -19.95 12.00
N ARG A 92 11.59 -20.93 12.01
CA ARG A 92 11.67 -22.14 11.18
C ARG A 92 11.24 -21.85 9.74
N TYR A 93 12.12 -22.11 8.78
CA TYR A 93 11.84 -21.85 7.36
C TYR A 93 10.62 -22.64 6.84
N PRO A 94 9.67 -22.03 6.11
CA PRO A 94 8.48 -22.71 5.63
C PRO A 94 8.79 -23.77 4.55
N PRO A 95 8.26 -24.99 4.65
CA PRO A 95 8.40 -25.99 3.60
C PRO A 95 7.56 -25.64 2.36
N PHE A 96 8.10 -25.93 1.16
CA PHE A 96 7.41 -25.78 -0.13
C PHE A 96 6.42 -26.92 -0.36
N THR A 97 5.30 -26.88 0.36
CA THR A 97 4.25 -27.90 0.25
C THR A 97 2.89 -27.27 0.43
N LEU A 98 1.87 -27.85 -0.21
CA LEU A 98 0.46 -27.53 -0.01
C LEU A 98 -0.17 -28.40 1.09
N ALA A 99 0.48 -29.51 1.46
CA ALA A 99 -0.02 -30.42 2.48
C ALA A 99 -0.03 -29.79 3.88
N ASP A 100 -0.75 -30.44 4.80
CA ASP A 100 -0.60 -30.14 6.22
C ASP A 100 0.76 -30.62 6.72
N VAL A 101 1.33 -29.87 7.67
CA VAL A 101 2.62 -30.17 8.31
C VAL A 101 2.39 -30.13 9.82
N PRO A 102 2.07 -31.27 10.45
CA PRO A 102 1.62 -31.30 11.84
C PRO A 102 2.58 -30.67 12.85
N ASP A 103 3.89 -30.78 12.59
CA ASP A 103 4.97 -30.30 13.45
C ASP A 103 5.35 -28.82 13.21
N TYR A 104 4.72 -28.14 12.25
CA TYR A 104 4.97 -26.73 11.98
C TYR A 104 4.12 -25.84 12.90
N PRO A 105 4.66 -24.73 13.43
CA PRO A 105 3.98 -23.90 14.43
C PRO A 105 2.74 -23.15 13.90
N ALA A 106 2.63 -22.96 12.58
CA ALA A 106 1.49 -22.35 11.91
C ALA A 106 0.64 -23.40 11.20
N ARG A 107 -0.62 -23.56 11.61
CA ARG A 107 -1.58 -24.50 11.01
C ARG A 107 -2.88 -23.80 10.63
N LEU A 108 -3.43 -24.21 9.50
CA LEU A 108 -4.74 -23.78 9.00
C LEU A 108 -5.53 -25.03 8.61
N ASP A 109 -6.74 -25.15 9.15
CA ASP A 109 -7.68 -26.20 8.81
C ASP A 109 -9.03 -25.60 8.43
N VAL A 110 -9.61 -26.11 7.35
CA VAL A 110 -10.89 -25.65 6.81
C VAL A 110 -11.77 -26.89 6.61
N ALA A 111 -12.90 -26.94 7.31
CA ALA A 111 -13.84 -28.03 7.22
C ALA A 111 -14.48 -28.06 5.82
N TYR A 112 -14.53 -29.23 5.20
CA TYR A 112 -15.13 -29.40 3.88
C TYR A 112 -16.67 -29.18 3.95
N PRO A 113 -17.24 -28.26 3.16
CA PRO A 113 -18.68 -28.01 3.18
C PRO A 113 -19.43 -29.10 2.40
N GLY A 114 -20.35 -29.81 3.06
CA GLY A 114 -21.11 -30.91 2.43
C GLY A 114 -22.06 -30.44 1.32
N GLN A 115 -22.84 -29.39 1.57
CA GLN A 115 -23.72 -28.74 0.58
C GLN A 115 -23.64 -27.22 0.76
N LEU A 116 -23.61 -26.49 -0.36
CA LEU A 116 -23.56 -25.04 -0.40
C LEU A 116 -24.79 -24.48 -1.10
N SER A 117 -25.21 -23.29 -0.68
CA SER A 117 -26.40 -22.61 -1.19
C SER A 117 -26.19 -22.02 -2.60
N ARG A 118 -26.88 -22.58 -3.61
CA ARG A 118 -26.69 -22.26 -5.03
C ARG A 118 -26.90 -20.79 -5.39
N GLY A 119 -27.95 -20.16 -4.87
CA GLY A 119 -28.29 -18.75 -5.17
C GLY A 119 -27.49 -17.75 -4.33
N LEU A 120 -27.11 -18.14 -3.10
CA LEU A 120 -26.36 -17.27 -2.20
C LEU A 120 -24.95 -17.03 -2.75
N VAL A 121 -24.36 -18.03 -3.40
CA VAL A 121 -23.06 -17.94 -4.08
C VAL A 121 -22.95 -16.76 -5.05
N LEU A 122 -24.02 -16.28 -5.68
CA LEU A 122 -23.96 -15.10 -6.56
C LEU A 122 -23.79 -13.76 -5.82
N VAL A 123 -24.23 -13.70 -4.56
CA VAL A 123 -24.33 -12.46 -3.76
C VAL A 123 -23.29 -12.44 -2.64
N LYS A 124 -22.96 -13.62 -2.11
CA LYS A 124 -22.12 -13.82 -0.94
C LYS A 124 -20.72 -13.22 -1.04
N TRP A 125 -20.02 -13.55 -2.13
CA TRP A 125 -18.58 -13.30 -2.26
C TRP A 125 -18.24 -11.85 -2.57
N TRP A 126 -19.16 -11.07 -3.13
CA TRP A 126 -18.93 -9.66 -3.41
C TRP A 126 -19.79 -8.76 -2.53
N LEU A 127 -21.12 -8.98 -2.42
CA LEU A 127 -22.04 -8.08 -1.70
C LEU A 127 -22.00 -8.27 -0.18
N LEU A 128 -22.12 -9.51 0.31
CA LEU A 128 -22.07 -9.76 1.76
C LEU A 128 -20.65 -9.59 2.31
N ALA A 129 -19.63 -9.78 1.47
CA ALA A 129 -18.25 -9.57 1.86
C ALA A 129 -17.80 -8.09 1.80
N ILE A 130 -18.58 -7.16 1.23
CA ILE A 130 -18.21 -5.73 1.14
C ILE A 130 -17.80 -5.16 2.50
N PRO A 131 -18.58 -5.32 3.59
CA PRO A 131 -18.19 -4.77 4.88
C PRO A 131 -16.84 -5.30 5.37
N HIS A 132 -16.55 -6.58 5.12
CA HIS A 132 -15.25 -7.16 5.44
C HIS A 132 -14.15 -6.67 4.51
N TYR A 133 -14.39 -6.52 3.22
CA TYR A 133 -13.41 -5.96 2.28
C TYR A 133 -13.06 -4.51 2.58
N LEU A 134 -14.02 -3.70 3.03
CA LEU A 134 -13.76 -2.34 3.49
C LEU A 134 -12.85 -2.34 4.73
N VAL A 135 -13.13 -3.22 5.69
CA VAL A 135 -12.34 -3.33 6.92
C VAL A 135 -10.95 -3.94 6.62
N ILE A 136 -10.85 -4.93 5.73
CA ILE A 136 -9.57 -5.49 5.25
C ILE A 136 -8.81 -4.42 4.48
N GLY A 137 -9.42 -3.70 3.54
CA GLY A 137 -8.79 -2.63 2.77
C GLY A 137 -8.24 -1.53 3.69
N LEU A 138 -8.99 -1.15 4.72
CA LEU A 138 -8.55 -0.23 5.76
C LEU A 138 -7.36 -0.79 6.56
N PHE A 139 -7.36 -2.08 6.91
CA PHE A 139 -6.32 -2.67 7.77
C PHE A 139 -5.14 -3.31 7.03
N LEU A 140 -5.23 -3.60 5.74
CA LEU A 140 -4.11 -4.06 4.89
C LEU A 140 -3.45 -2.89 4.16
N GLY A 141 -4.14 -1.75 3.97
CA GLY A 141 -3.61 -0.61 3.21
C GLY A 141 -4.44 0.69 3.29
N GLY A 142 -5.03 1.01 4.45
CA GLY A 142 -6.00 2.09 4.63
C GLY A 142 -5.47 3.52 4.55
N ALA A 143 -4.98 3.92 3.37
CA ALA A 143 -5.05 5.28 2.83
C ALA A 143 -4.81 5.27 1.31
N THR A 144 -5.33 4.28 0.59
CA THR A 144 -5.38 4.28 -0.88
C THR A 144 -6.84 4.17 -1.31
N TYR A 145 -7.57 5.29 -1.23
CA TYR A 145 -8.91 5.33 -1.79
C TYR A 145 -8.80 5.27 -3.32
N VAL A 146 -9.47 4.28 -3.91
CA VAL A 146 -9.76 4.23 -5.35
C VAL A 146 -10.79 5.31 -5.63
N GLY A 147 -10.33 6.45 -6.14
CA GLY A 147 -11.15 7.47 -6.77
C GLY A 147 -10.46 7.85 -8.07
N SER A 148 -11.11 7.55 -9.20
CA SER A 148 -10.64 7.98 -10.52
C SER A 148 -10.82 9.49 -10.65
N GLN A 149 -9.80 10.25 -10.29
CA GLN A 149 -9.47 11.48 -11.00
C GLN A 149 -7.98 11.44 -11.30
N ALA A 150 -7.64 11.59 -12.59
CA ALA A 150 -6.29 11.70 -13.12
C ALA A 150 -5.41 10.41 -13.21
N GLY A 151 -5.98 9.28 -13.66
CA GLY A 151 -5.25 8.29 -14.49
C GLY A 151 -4.01 7.56 -13.95
N ASN A 152 -3.54 7.81 -12.73
CA ASN A 152 -2.32 7.19 -12.20
C ASN A 152 -2.60 5.96 -11.32
N TRP A 153 -1.87 4.88 -11.59
CA TRP A 153 -1.78 3.71 -10.70
C TRP A 153 -0.70 3.96 -9.65
N VAL A 154 -1.10 4.27 -8.42
CA VAL A 154 -0.14 4.35 -7.28
C VAL A 154 0.08 2.95 -6.72
N VAL A 155 1.28 2.41 -6.89
CA VAL A 155 1.70 1.18 -6.20
C VAL A 155 2.05 1.52 -4.75
N GLY A 156 1.12 1.23 -3.84
CA GLY A 156 1.32 1.44 -2.40
C GLY A 156 2.40 0.52 -1.81
N SER A 157 3.26 1.07 -0.97
CA SER A 157 4.26 0.34 -0.19
C SER A 157 3.60 -0.76 0.68
N PRO A 158 4.17 -1.98 0.79
CA PRO A 158 3.57 -3.13 1.49
C PRO A 158 3.47 -3.00 3.03
N VAL A 159 3.69 -1.82 3.60
CA VAL A 159 3.89 -1.59 5.05
C VAL A 159 2.72 -0.83 5.71
N THR A 160 1.68 -0.44 4.98
CA THR A 160 0.65 0.51 5.47
C THR A 160 -0.56 -0.10 6.20
N GLY A 161 -0.63 -1.43 6.36
CA GLY A 161 -1.71 -2.07 7.11
C GLY A 161 -1.46 -2.16 8.62
N LEU A 162 -2.52 -2.14 9.45
CA LEU A 162 -2.46 -2.35 10.90
C LEU A 162 -1.70 -3.65 11.26
N ILE A 163 -1.85 -4.73 10.48
CA ILE A 163 -1.08 -5.97 10.69
C ILE A 163 0.42 -5.71 10.51
N GLY A 164 0.81 -5.07 9.41
CA GLY A 164 2.21 -4.73 9.13
C GLY A 164 2.79 -3.79 10.19
N LEU A 165 2.04 -2.78 10.60
CA LEU A 165 2.39 -1.85 11.67
C LEU A 165 2.61 -2.56 13.01
N LEU A 166 1.66 -3.42 13.43
CA LEU A 166 1.76 -4.19 14.67
C LEU A 166 2.95 -5.15 14.64
N VAL A 167 3.23 -5.77 13.49
CA VAL A 167 4.37 -6.68 13.32
C VAL A 167 5.70 -5.91 13.35
N VAL A 168 5.78 -4.70 12.78
CA VAL A 168 6.96 -3.83 12.89
C VAL A 168 7.17 -3.42 14.36
N VAL A 169 6.12 -3.01 15.08
CA VAL A 169 6.21 -2.70 16.51
C VAL A 169 6.68 -3.93 17.29
N ALA A 170 6.14 -5.12 17.01
CA ALA A 170 6.58 -6.36 17.64
C ALA A 170 8.05 -6.68 17.33
N ALA A 171 8.50 -6.46 16.10
CA ALA A 171 9.89 -6.66 15.67
C ALA A 171 10.86 -5.72 16.39
N VAL A 172 10.50 -4.44 16.52
CA VAL A 172 11.28 -3.44 17.25
C VAL A 172 11.35 -3.79 18.73
N VAL A 173 10.22 -4.16 19.36
CA VAL A 173 10.22 -4.58 20.76
C VAL A 173 11.03 -5.87 20.95
N LEU A 174 10.93 -6.84 20.04
CA LEU A 174 11.74 -8.05 20.05
C LEU A 174 13.23 -7.73 19.92
N ALA A 175 13.62 -6.80 19.05
CA ALA A 175 15.01 -6.38 18.89
C ALA A 175 15.56 -5.75 20.18
N VAL A 176 14.82 -4.81 20.77
CA VAL A 176 15.23 -4.07 21.97
C VAL A 176 15.20 -4.95 23.22
N THR A 177 14.12 -5.70 23.44
CA THR A 177 13.89 -6.45 24.70
C THR A 177 14.30 -7.91 24.64
N GLY A 178 14.54 -8.46 23.45
CA GLY A 178 14.78 -9.89 23.24
C GLY A 178 13.55 -10.77 23.47
N ARG A 179 12.36 -10.19 23.65
CA ARG A 179 11.10 -10.92 23.89
C ARG A 179 10.00 -10.39 23.00
N TYR A 180 9.22 -11.30 22.42
CA TYR A 180 8.06 -10.93 21.61
C TYR A 180 6.89 -10.52 22.51
N PRO A 181 6.26 -9.35 22.32
CA PRO A 181 5.12 -8.92 23.14
C PRO A 181 3.90 -9.81 22.92
N ARG A 182 3.50 -10.58 23.95
CA ARG A 182 2.36 -11.51 23.86
C ARG A 182 1.05 -10.80 23.48
N GLY A 183 0.77 -9.61 24.03
CA GLY A 183 -0.44 -8.86 23.68
C GLY A 183 -0.52 -8.47 22.19
N ILE A 184 0.63 -8.14 21.56
CA ILE A 184 0.67 -7.85 20.12
C ILE A 184 0.55 -9.14 19.31
N PHE A 185 1.19 -10.22 19.76
CA PHE A 185 1.06 -11.54 19.14
C PHE A 185 -0.41 -12.00 19.11
N ASP A 186 -1.09 -11.91 20.26
CA ASP A 186 -2.48 -12.34 20.41
C ASP A 186 -3.41 -11.52 19.50
N LEU A 187 -3.16 -10.20 19.38
CA LEU A 187 -3.86 -9.29 18.48
C LEU A 187 -3.62 -9.62 17.00
N VAL A 188 -2.37 -9.83 16.60
CA VAL A 188 -1.99 -10.19 15.23
C VAL A 188 -2.60 -11.53 14.84
N LEU A 189 -2.60 -12.51 15.75
CA LEU A 189 -3.20 -13.81 15.51
C LEU A 189 -4.73 -13.73 15.40
N GLY A 190 -5.39 -12.94 16.25
CA GLY A 190 -6.82 -12.67 16.16
C GLY A 190 -7.23 -12.00 14.85
N LEU A 191 -6.43 -11.05 14.36
CA LEU A 191 -6.67 -10.34 13.11
C LEU A 191 -6.46 -11.26 11.90
N ASN A 192 -5.40 -12.08 11.89
CA ASN A 192 -5.20 -13.09 10.85
C ASN A 192 -6.31 -14.14 10.85
N ARG A 193 -6.79 -14.62 12.02
CA ARG A 193 -7.95 -15.53 12.09
C ARG A 193 -9.17 -14.96 11.40
N TRP A 194 -9.48 -13.70 11.67
CA TRP A 194 -10.59 -13.01 11.03
C TRP A 194 -10.39 -12.90 9.51
N VAL A 195 -9.22 -12.47 9.04
CA VAL A 195 -8.91 -12.39 7.59
C VAL A 195 -9.09 -13.74 6.90
N TYR A 196 -8.55 -14.83 7.46
CA TYR A 196 -8.67 -16.16 6.84
C TYR A 196 -10.11 -16.69 6.85
N ARG A 197 -10.95 -16.32 7.82
CA ARG A 197 -12.40 -16.61 7.77
C ARG A 197 -13.07 -15.87 6.63
N VAL A 198 -12.72 -14.61 6.40
CA VAL A 198 -13.24 -13.82 5.28
C VAL A 198 -12.81 -14.42 3.95
N VAL A 199 -11.53 -14.79 3.80
CA VAL A 199 -11.02 -15.43 2.58
C VAL A 199 -11.73 -16.75 2.31
N ALA A 200 -11.93 -17.60 3.33
CA ALA A 200 -12.66 -18.85 3.18
C ALA A 200 -14.14 -18.63 2.79
N TYR A 201 -14.78 -17.60 3.35
CA TYR A 201 -16.16 -17.22 2.98
C TYR A 201 -16.26 -16.71 1.54
N ALA A 202 -15.36 -15.82 1.15
CA ALA A 202 -15.25 -15.25 -0.20
C ALA A 202 -14.92 -16.31 -1.26
N ALA A 203 -14.03 -17.25 -0.94
CA ALA A 203 -13.68 -18.39 -1.77
C ALA A 203 -14.72 -19.52 -1.75
N LEU A 204 -15.90 -19.28 -1.14
CA LEU A 204 -17.06 -20.19 -1.09
C LEU A 204 -16.79 -21.51 -0.36
N MET A 205 -15.83 -21.52 0.56
CA MET A 205 -15.44 -22.71 1.34
C MET A 205 -16.33 -22.91 2.58
N THR A 206 -17.04 -21.88 3.02
CA THR A 206 -17.99 -21.95 4.15
C THR A 206 -19.15 -21.00 3.94
N ASP A 207 -20.41 -21.44 4.17
CA ASP A 207 -21.63 -20.61 4.15
C ASP A 207 -21.83 -19.78 5.43
N GLU A 208 -21.05 -20.04 6.47
CA GLU A 208 -21.13 -19.30 7.73
C GLU A 208 -20.50 -17.91 7.62
N TYR A 209 -21.29 -16.86 7.86
CA TYR A 209 -20.85 -15.48 7.77
C TYR A 209 -19.78 -15.16 8.84
N PRO A 210 -18.61 -14.58 8.47
CA PRO A 210 -17.54 -14.33 9.42
C PRO A 210 -17.95 -13.29 10.48
N PRO A 211 -17.88 -13.63 11.78
CA PRO A 211 -18.24 -12.68 12.83
C PRO A 211 -17.20 -11.55 12.93
N PHE A 212 -17.65 -10.31 13.21
CA PHE A 212 -16.78 -9.16 13.50
C PHE A 212 -16.18 -9.22 14.92
N ARG A 213 -15.46 -10.31 15.21
CA ARG A 213 -14.76 -10.50 16.48
C ARG A 213 -13.32 -10.99 16.23
N LEU A 214 -12.42 -10.52 17.07
CA LEU A 214 -11.02 -10.93 17.07
C LEU A 214 -10.82 -11.98 18.15
N ASP A 215 -10.62 -13.24 17.74
CA ASP A 215 -10.37 -14.33 18.68
C ASP A 215 -8.88 -14.37 19.02
N MET A 216 -8.52 -13.67 20.11
CA MET A 216 -7.14 -13.51 20.58
C MET A 216 -6.56 -14.80 21.17
N GLY A 217 -5.22 -14.96 21.09
CA GLY A 217 -4.49 -16.04 21.77
C GLY A 217 -4.15 -17.26 20.90
N GLU A 218 -3.18 -18.08 21.33
CA GLU A 218 -2.58 -19.20 20.56
C GLU A 218 -3.58 -20.27 20.08
N ARG A 219 -4.69 -20.49 20.79
CA ARG A 219 -5.73 -21.49 20.46
C ARG A 219 -7.10 -20.84 20.41
N GLU A 220 -7.96 -21.35 19.53
CA GLU A 220 -9.35 -20.93 19.45
C GLU A 220 -10.14 -21.49 20.66
N PRO A 221 -11.01 -20.70 21.32
CA PRO A 221 -11.78 -21.17 22.46
C PRO A 221 -12.74 -22.29 22.02
N ALA A 222 -12.61 -23.47 22.61
CA ALA A 222 -13.56 -24.55 22.41
C ALA A 222 -14.88 -24.16 23.09
N VAL A 223 -15.93 -23.91 22.30
CA VAL A 223 -17.28 -23.74 22.84
C VAL A 223 -17.80 -25.12 23.22
N LEU A 224 -17.93 -25.38 24.52
CA LEU A 224 -18.70 -26.51 25.04
C LEU A 224 -20.17 -26.08 25.07
N GLU A 225 -20.92 -26.43 24.03
CA GLU A 225 -22.37 -26.37 24.09
C GLU A 225 -22.88 -27.58 24.89
N VAL A 226 -23.22 -27.36 26.15
CA VAL A 226 -24.02 -28.32 26.91
C VAL A 226 -25.46 -28.13 26.45
N GLY A 227 -26.01 -29.15 25.78
CA GLY A 227 -27.30 -29.08 25.09
C GLY A 227 -28.48 -28.62 25.97
N THR A 228 -29.54 -28.16 25.31
CA THR A 228 -30.77 -27.52 25.81
C THR A 228 -31.68 -28.41 26.69
N GLY A 229 -31.13 -29.29 27.52
CA GLY A 229 -31.87 -30.04 28.53
C GLY A 229 -31.72 -29.38 29.90
N ARG A 230 -32.83 -29.04 30.54
CA ARG A 230 -32.85 -28.66 31.96
C ARG A 230 -32.43 -29.87 32.79
N PHE A 231 -31.16 -29.96 33.17
CA PHE A 231 -30.70 -30.94 34.15
C PHE A 231 -30.82 -30.35 35.55
N ASP A 232 -31.63 -30.98 36.40
CA ASP A 232 -31.68 -30.69 37.82
C ASP A 232 -30.38 -31.20 38.46
N VAL A 233 -29.54 -30.28 38.94
CA VAL A 233 -28.18 -30.55 39.47
C VAL A 233 -28.23 -31.33 40.80
N HIS A 234 -29.41 -31.75 41.26
CA HIS A 234 -29.60 -32.50 42.51
C HIS A 234 -29.70 -34.03 42.34
N SER A 235 -29.43 -34.57 41.15
CA SER A 235 -29.46 -36.02 40.90
C SER A 235 -28.11 -36.62 40.46
N VAL A 236 -26.99 -35.99 40.81
CA VAL A 236 -25.66 -36.60 40.69
C VAL A 236 -25.33 -37.32 42.01
N HIS A 237 -25.52 -38.64 42.04
CA HIS A 237 -24.95 -39.45 43.12
C HIS A 237 -23.42 -39.54 42.93
N PRO A 238 -22.61 -39.36 43.99
CA PRO A 238 -21.20 -39.69 43.93
C PRO A 238 -21.05 -41.19 43.67
N VAL A 239 -20.39 -41.57 42.57
CA VAL A 239 -19.85 -42.92 42.42
C VAL A 239 -18.59 -42.98 43.25
N GLU A 240 -18.59 -43.81 44.29
CA GLU A 240 -17.42 -44.07 45.13
C GLU A 240 -16.31 -44.69 44.27
N PRO A 241 -15.11 -44.07 44.19
CA PRO A 241 -14.00 -44.66 43.45
C PRO A 241 -13.49 -45.91 44.18
N ALA A 242 -13.22 -46.97 43.42
CA ALA A 242 -12.60 -48.19 43.94
C ALA A 242 -11.29 -47.89 44.70
N PRO A 243 -10.96 -48.64 45.77
CA PRO A 243 -9.80 -48.34 46.61
C PRO A 243 -8.49 -48.47 45.83
N VAL A 244 -7.73 -47.37 45.76
CA VAL A 244 -6.39 -47.28 45.17
C VAL A 244 -5.35 -47.75 46.21
N PRO A 245 -4.36 -48.60 45.85
CA PRO A 245 -3.29 -49.00 46.77
C PRO A 245 -2.41 -47.79 47.18
N PRO A 246 -1.80 -47.80 48.38
CA PRO A 246 -1.07 -46.65 48.90
C PRO A 246 0.18 -46.33 48.07
N PRO A 247 0.50 -45.03 47.85
CA PRO A 247 1.66 -44.61 47.06
C PRO A 247 2.99 -44.87 47.80
N PRO A 248 4.08 -45.14 47.07
CA PRO A 248 5.42 -45.25 47.66
C PRO A 248 5.91 -43.88 48.19
N LEU A 249 6.76 -43.91 49.22
CA LEU A 249 7.24 -42.74 49.96
C LEU A 249 7.91 -41.69 49.03
N PRO A 250 7.68 -40.38 49.28
CA PRO A 250 8.19 -39.30 48.43
C PRO A 250 9.72 -39.19 48.48
N GLN A 251 10.34 -39.19 47.31
CA GLN A 251 11.73 -38.77 47.10
C GLN A 251 11.81 -37.23 47.09
N PRO A 252 12.85 -36.60 47.66
CA PRO A 252 12.99 -35.15 47.66
C PRO A 252 13.26 -34.61 46.24
N THR A 253 12.28 -33.94 45.65
CA THR A 253 12.46 -33.11 44.45
C THR A 253 13.14 -31.78 44.80
N PRO A 254 14.11 -31.29 44.00
CA PRO A 254 14.70 -29.98 44.22
C PRO A 254 13.65 -28.88 43.99
N SER A 255 13.45 -28.03 45.00
CA SER A 255 12.57 -26.87 44.94
C SER A 255 13.16 -25.81 44.01
N LEU A 256 12.59 -25.65 42.82
CA LEU A 256 12.78 -24.46 42.01
C LEU A 256 12.01 -23.31 42.67
N SER A 257 12.72 -22.33 43.23
CA SER A 257 12.13 -21.10 43.76
C SER A 257 11.22 -20.45 42.70
N PRO A 258 10.00 -20.01 43.05
CA PRO A 258 9.13 -19.31 42.12
C PRO A 258 9.81 -18.03 41.64
N ALA A 259 9.91 -17.85 40.32
CA ALA A 259 10.44 -16.64 39.72
C ALA A 259 9.62 -15.42 40.19
N PRO A 260 10.25 -14.27 40.50
CA PRO A 260 9.54 -13.08 40.94
C PRO A 260 8.50 -12.64 39.90
N PRO A 261 7.31 -12.17 40.31
CA PRO A 261 6.27 -11.73 39.38
C PRO A 261 6.81 -10.57 38.54
N ALA A 262 6.72 -10.72 37.21
CA ALA A 262 7.04 -9.65 36.28
C ALA A 262 6.10 -8.47 36.56
N ARG A 263 6.63 -7.35 37.06
CA ARG A 263 5.83 -6.12 37.24
C ARG A 263 5.30 -5.69 35.87
N PRO A 264 3.96 -5.64 35.65
CA PRO A 264 3.40 -5.20 34.39
C PRO A 264 3.77 -3.73 34.16
N MET A 265 4.12 -3.39 32.91
CA MET A 265 4.39 -2.00 32.54
C MET A 265 3.12 -1.17 32.74
N GLY A 266 3.22 -0.04 33.45
CA GLY A 266 2.08 0.87 33.61
C GLY A 266 1.60 1.37 32.25
N ALA A 267 0.28 1.49 32.07
CA ALA A 267 -0.37 1.84 30.80
C ALA A 267 0.26 3.09 30.12
N GLY A 268 0.69 4.09 30.90
CA GLY A 268 1.36 5.28 30.37
C GLY A 268 2.69 5.00 29.66
N ARG A 269 3.47 3.99 30.09
CA ARG A 269 4.71 3.60 29.41
C ARG A 269 4.44 2.86 28.10
N VAL A 270 3.35 2.08 28.06
CA VAL A 270 2.90 1.41 26.82
C VAL A 270 2.44 2.45 25.80
N VAL A 271 1.64 3.42 26.22
CA VAL A 271 1.17 4.52 25.36
C VAL A 271 2.35 5.36 24.84
N ALA A 272 3.32 5.71 25.70
CA ALA A 272 4.50 6.48 25.28
C ALA A 272 5.37 5.72 24.26
N LEU A 273 5.54 4.40 24.43
CA LEU A 273 6.28 3.56 23.48
C LEU A 273 5.55 3.43 22.14
N VAL A 274 4.24 3.23 22.16
CA VAL A 274 3.42 3.15 20.93
C VAL A 274 3.48 4.48 20.20
N LEU A 275 3.22 5.60 20.89
CA LEU A 275 3.24 6.93 20.29
C LEU A 275 4.62 7.30 19.75
N GLY A 276 5.69 7.04 20.51
CA GLY A 276 7.07 7.27 20.06
C GLY A 276 7.42 6.43 18.83
N SER A 277 6.98 5.16 18.78
CA SER A 277 7.25 4.29 17.62
C SER A 277 6.47 4.71 16.37
N LEU A 278 5.21 5.16 16.52
CA LEU A 278 4.40 5.66 15.42
C LEU A 278 4.98 6.95 14.82
N ILE A 279 5.36 7.89 15.69
CA ILE A 279 6.03 9.13 15.28
C ILE A 279 7.36 8.79 14.58
N GLY A 280 8.17 7.89 15.16
CA GLY A 280 9.45 7.52 14.59
C GLY A 280 9.35 6.91 13.19
N LEU A 281 8.35 6.05 12.95
CA LEU A 281 8.14 5.43 11.64
C LEU A 281 7.66 6.43 10.59
N GLY A 282 6.69 7.28 10.93
CA GLY A 282 6.23 8.34 10.03
C GLY A 282 7.34 9.32 9.68
N SER A 283 8.12 9.73 10.68
CA SER A 283 9.26 10.61 10.53
C SER A 283 10.40 10.03 9.70
N PHE A 284 10.69 8.72 9.83
CA PHE A 284 11.63 8.04 8.94
C PHE A 284 11.16 8.04 7.49
N GLY A 285 9.87 7.81 7.25
CA GLY A 285 9.26 7.90 5.92
C GLY A 285 9.44 9.28 5.28
N LEU A 286 9.24 10.36 6.06
CA LEU A 286 9.46 11.72 5.59
C LEU A 286 10.93 11.98 5.23
N VAL A 287 11.88 11.56 6.07
CA VAL A 287 13.32 11.69 5.76
C VAL A 287 13.69 10.91 4.50
N ALA A 288 13.20 9.68 4.36
CA ALA A 288 13.47 8.85 3.19
C ALA A 288 12.87 9.45 1.91
N ALA A 289 11.62 9.95 1.97
CA ALA A 289 10.96 10.59 0.83
C ALA A 289 11.67 11.89 0.42
N GLY A 290 12.00 12.77 1.38
CA GLY A 290 12.74 13.99 1.08
C GLY A 290 14.15 13.71 0.57
N GLY A 291 14.84 12.69 1.11
CA GLY A 291 16.15 12.26 0.62
C GLY A 291 16.10 11.70 -0.81
N ALA A 292 15.08 10.90 -1.13
CA ALA A 292 14.84 10.43 -2.49
C ALA A 292 14.50 11.59 -3.44
N GLY A 293 13.70 12.56 -3.00
CA GLY A 293 13.39 13.78 -3.74
C GLY A 293 14.66 14.58 -4.10
N LEU A 294 15.55 14.80 -3.12
CA LEU A 294 16.85 15.45 -3.37
C LEU A 294 17.74 14.63 -4.32
N ALA A 295 17.74 13.30 -4.20
CA ALA A 295 18.51 12.44 -5.09
C ALA A 295 18.00 12.51 -6.53
N LEU A 296 16.68 12.52 -6.74
CA LEU A 296 16.06 12.69 -8.06
C LEU A 296 16.35 14.09 -8.61
N ASP A 297 16.20 15.12 -7.79
CA ASP A 297 16.55 16.50 -8.18
C ASP A 297 18.00 16.61 -8.63
N GLN A 298 18.97 16.06 -7.89
CA GLN A 298 20.38 16.12 -8.25
C GLN A 298 20.76 15.27 -9.48
N THR A 299 20.00 14.22 -9.80
CA THR A 299 20.34 13.29 -10.89
C THR A 299 19.65 13.62 -12.20
N GLN A 300 18.46 14.23 -12.14
CA GLN A 300 17.65 14.54 -13.32
C GLN A 300 17.75 16.01 -13.75
N ARG A 301 18.27 16.89 -12.89
CA ARG A 301 18.46 18.30 -13.21
C ARG A 301 19.67 18.46 -14.14
N ASP A 302 19.48 19.22 -15.22
CA ASP A 302 20.54 19.47 -16.19
C ASP A 302 21.57 20.52 -15.68
N SER A 303 22.62 20.76 -16.47
CA SER A 303 23.66 21.74 -16.12
C SER A 303 23.16 23.18 -16.09
N GLY A 304 22.01 23.46 -16.71
CA GLY A 304 21.34 24.76 -16.67
C GLY A 304 20.43 24.93 -15.45
N GLY A 305 20.23 23.88 -14.66
CA GLY A 305 19.34 23.91 -13.50
C GLY A 305 17.90 23.52 -13.80
N PHE A 306 17.58 22.99 -14.98
CA PHE A 306 16.21 22.66 -15.36
C PHE A 306 15.92 21.16 -15.21
N LEU A 307 14.68 20.84 -14.80
CA LEU A 307 14.11 19.50 -14.82
C LEU A 307 13.24 19.36 -16.07
N SER A 308 13.61 18.44 -16.95
CA SER A 308 12.97 18.26 -18.25
C SER A 308 11.92 17.14 -18.26
N SER A 309 10.88 17.33 -19.06
CA SER A 309 9.90 16.31 -19.38
C SER A 309 10.46 15.30 -20.39
N ALA A 310 9.71 14.21 -20.57
CA ALA A 310 9.85 13.37 -21.75
C ALA A 310 9.60 14.20 -23.02
N GLU A 311 10.26 13.79 -24.10
CA GLU A 311 10.09 14.36 -25.44
C GLU A 311 8.81 13.82 -26.06
N ILE A 312 8.04 14.71 -26.69
CA ILE A 312 6.75 14.40 -27.30
C ILE A 312 6.78 14.98 -28.71
N GLY A 313 6.48 14.13 -29.70
CA GLY A 313 6.30 14.55 -31.09
C GLY A 313 4.90 15.09 -31.32
N PHE A 314 4.81 16.23 -32.00
CA PHE A 314 3.58 16.90 -32.38
C PHE A 314 3.55 17.05 -33.90
N SER A 315 2.50 16.53 -34.52
CA SER A 315 2.33 16.57 -35.98
C SER A 315 0.88 16.88 -36.34
N THR A 316 0.67 17.80 -37.27
CA THR A 316 -0.66 18.12 -37.83
C THR A 316 -0.54 18.50 -39.32
N ASP A 317 -1.60 18.23 -40.08
CA ASP A 317 -1.79 18.73 -41.44
C ASP A 317 -2.30 20.19 -41.47
N ALA A 318 -2.68 20.76 -40.32
CA ALA A 318 -3.15 22.14 -40.20
C ALA A 318 -2.00 23.18 -40.29
N TYR A 319 -2.34 24.47 -40.21
CA TYR A 319 -1.35 25.56 -40.26
C TYR A 319 -0.66 25.81 -38.91
N ALA A 320 -1.27 25.40 -37.80
CA ALA A 320 -0.73 25.61 -36.46
C ALA A 320 -1.17 24.51 -35.49
N ILE A 321 -0.32 24.24 -34.51
CA ILE A 321 -0.63 23.46 -33.31
C ILE A 321 -0.77 24.44 -32.15
N VAL A 322 -1.90 24.37 -31.45
CA VAL A 322 -2.18 25.24 -30.30
C VAL A 322 -2.26 24.39 -29.04
N GLY A 323 -1.33 24.65 -28.12
CA GLY A 323 -1.39 24.12 -26.77
C GLY A 323 -2.27 25.01 -25.89
N THR A 324 -3.45 24.52 -25.50
CA THR A 324 -4.27 25.15 -24.47
C THR A 324 -3.94 24.57 -23.11
N GLY A 325 -3.87 25.43 -22.07
CA GLY A 325 -3.94 24.96 -20.69
C GLY A 325 -2.74 25.19 -19.78
N LEU A 326 -2.09 26.37 -19.84
CA LEU A 326 -1.40 26.88 -18.66
C LEU A 326 -2.25 28.02 -18.06
N GLU A 327 -3.20 27.65 -17.21
CA GLU A 327 -3.79 28.59 -16.25
C GLU A 327 -2.84 28.69 -15.07
N ILE A 328 -2.15 29.82 -14.99
CA ILE A 328 -1.20 30.11 -13.93
C ILE A 328 -1.91 31.03 -12.95
N ASP A 329 -2.26 30.46 -11.80
CA ASP A 329 -2.92 31.16 -10.70
C ASP A 329 -1.89 31.41 -9.59
N THR A 330 -1.57 32.68 -9.32
CA THR A 330 -0.77 33.08 -8.16
C THR A 330 -1.59 33.36 -6.89
N ASP A 331 -2.84 32.93 -6.76
CA ASP A 331 -3.59 32.98 -5.48
C ASP A 331 -3.04 31.97 -4.45
N VAL A 332 -1.74 32.05 -4.21
CA VAL A 332 -0.97 31.33 -3.21
C VAL A 332 -0.49 32.34 -2.16
N PRO A 333 -0.43 31.97 -0.87
CA PRO A 333 0.03 32.87 0.18
C PRO A 333 1.37 33.53 -0.17
N ASP A 334 1.61 34.79 0.25
CA ASP A 334 2.80 35.60 -0.12
C ASP A 334 4.18 34.90 0.00
N TRP A 335 4.27 33.83 0.81
CA TRP A 335 5.46 33.00 1.00
C TRP A 335 5.60 31.82 0.00
N LEU A 336 4.68 31.67 -0.96
CA LEU A 336 4.57 30.60 -1.97
C LEU A 336 4.42 31.14 -3.40
N GLN A 337 4.86 32.37 -3.69
CA GLN A 337 4.70 32.98 -5.02
C GLN A 337 5.20 32.05 -6.14
N VAL A 338 4.45 32.00 -7.25
CA VAL A 338 4.70 31.08 -8.38
C VAL A 338 6.14 31.16 -8.90
N ARG A 339 6.74 32.36 -8.91
CA ARG A 339 8.13 32.54 -9.32
C ARG A 339 9.13 31.81 -8.41
N ASP A 340 8.89 31.82 -7.11
CA ASP A 340 9.76 31.13 -6.14
C ASP A 340 9.53 29.60 -6.16
N VAL A 341 8.43 29.14 -6.76
CA VAL A 341 8.04 27.74 -6.86
C VAL A 341 8.51 27.11 -8.17
N ILE A 342 8.22 27.75 -9.31
CA ILE A 342 8.43 27.18 -10.66
C ILE A 342 9.72 27.72 -11.31
N GLY A 343 10.12 28.95 -11.00
CA GLY A 343 11.25 29.62 -11.66
C GLY A 343 11.00 29.82 -13.16
N ASP A 344 12.08 29.86 -13.94
CA ASP A 344 11.99 29.96 -15.39
C ASP A 344 11.49 28.64 -16.01
N VAL A 345 10.67 28.76 -17.06
CA VAL A 345 10.22 27.63 -17.86
C VAL A 345 10.87 27.71 -19.24
N GLN A 346 11.42 26.59 -19.67
CA GLN A 346 12.09 26.43 -20.94
C GLN A 346 11.32 25.44 -21.80
N ILE A 347 10.96 25.84 -23.03
CA ILE A 347 10.45 24.96 -24.06
C ILE A 347 11.59 24.74 -25.05
N ARG A 348 12.01 23.49 -25.20
CA ARG A 348 12.98 23.10 -26.22
C ARG A 348 12.26 22.30 -27.28
N PHE A 349 12.45 22.67 -28.53
CA PHE A 349 11.81 22.00 -29.65
C PHE A 349 12.81 21.76 -30.77
N ASP A 350 12.65 20.64 -31.47
CA ASP A 350 13.42 20.30 -32.66
C ASP A 350 12.47 20.29 -33.88
N ALA A 351 12.78 21.16 -34.83
CA ALA A 351 12.04 21.26 -36.08
C ALA A 351 12.75 20.41 -37.15
N ASN A 352 12.15 19.26 -37.47
CA ASN A 352 12.75 18.21 -38.30
C ASN A 352 13.10 18.71 -39.72
N ASP A 353 12.07 19.01 -40.52
CA ASP A 353 12.21 19.24 -41.97
C ASP A 353 11.94 20.70 -42.40
N ALA A 354 11.28 21.50 -41.56
CA ALA A 354 10.87 22.88 -41.86
C ALA A 354 11.26 23.86 -40.73
N ASP A 355 11.38 25.15 -41.05
CA ASP A 355 11.58 26.19 -40.04
C ASP A 355 10.27 26.39 -39.27
N VAL A 356 10.27 26.03 -37.99
CA VAL A 356 9.10 26.12 -37.11
C VAL A 356 9.29 27.27 -36.13
N PHE A 357 8.26 28.10 -36.04
CA PHE A 357 8.09 29.12 -35.04
C PHE A 357 7.30 28.57 -33.85
N VAL A 358 7.81 28.77 -32.64
CA VAL A 358 7.07 28.53 -31.40
C VAL A 358 7.00 29.82 -30.60
N GLY A 359 5.79 30.25 -30.27
CA GLY A 359 5.52 31.49 -29.54
C GLY A 359 4.61 31.26 -28.33
N ILE A 360 4.84 32.04 -27.28
CA ILE A 360 4.02 32.09 -26.07
C ILE A 360 3.43 33.48 -25.94
N ALA A 361 2.11 33.55 -25.83
CA ALA A 361 1.37 34.79 -25.68
C ALA A 361 0.17 34.66 -24.73
N ARG A 362 -0.37 35.81 -24.32
CA ARG A 362 -1.62 35.87 -23.56
C ARG A 362 -2.73 35.24 -24.39
N ALA A 363 -3.61 34.47 -23.75
CA ALA A 363 -4.66 33.73 -24.45
C ALA A 363 -5.56 34.64 -25.31
N SER A 364 -5.83 35.87 -24.89
CA SER A 364 -6.62 36.83 -25.67
C SER A 364 -5.91 37.31 -26.94
N GLU A 365 -4.59 37.49 -26.90
CA GLU A 365 -3.81 38.01 -28.03
C GLU A 365 -3.55 36.90 -29.05
N ALA A 366 -3.16 35.72 -28.58
CA ALA A 366 -3.02 34.54 -29.43
C ALA A 366 -4.34 34.13 -30.07
N ALA A 367 -5.47 34.16 -29.33
CA ALA A 367 -6.78 33.85 -29.91
C ALA A 367 -7.20 34.88 -30.98
N ALA A 368 -6.88 36.17 -30.79
CA ALA A 368 -7.14 37.19 -31.80
C ALA A 368 -6.27 37.01 -33.05
N TYR A 369 -5.03 36.56 -32.89
CA TYR A 369 -4.14 36.24 -34.00
C TYR A 369 -4.61 35.01 -34.78
N LEU A 370 -5.10 33.98 -34.07
CA LEU A 370 -5.60 32.73 -34.66
C LEU A 370 -7.01 32.85 -35.27
N ASP A 371 -7.65 34.01 -35.18
CA ASP A 371 -9.01 34.21 -35.68
C ASP A 371 -9.06 34.03 -37.21
N GLY A 372 -9.82 33.03 -37.65
CA GLY A 372 -9.94 32.66 -39.07
C GLY A 372 -8.82 31.76 -39.61
N PHE A 373 -7.85 31.33 -38.79
CA PHE A 373 -6.81 30.38 -39.19
C PHE A 373 -7.21 28.93 -38.93
N GLY A 374 -6.72 28.01 -39.77
CA GLY A 374 -6.90 26.57 -39.53
C GLY A 374 -5.83 26.03 -38.58
N TYR A 375 -6.23 25.55 -37.40
CA TYR A 375 -5.30 25.04 -36.39
C TYR A 375 -5.85 23.83 -35.64
N ASP A 376 -4.96 23.02 -35.09
CA ASP A 376 -5.31 21.88 -34.25
C ASP A 376 -4.99 22.18 -32.79
N GLU A 377 -5.99 22.04 -31.92
CA GLU A 377 -5.86 22.27 -30.49
C GLU A 377 -5.50 20.97 -29.75
N VAL A 378 -4.43 20.98 -28.96
CA VAL A 378 -4.01 19.82 -28.17
C VAL A 378 -4.94 19.62 -26.98
N THR A 379 -5.67 18.50 -26.95
CA THR A 379 -6.63 18.19 -25.87
C THR A 379 -6.16 17.11 -24.90
N ARG A 380 -5.23 16.24 -25.33
CA ARG A 380 -4.73 15.13 -24.51
C ARG A 380 -3.31 14.76 -24.93
N VAL A 381 -2.46 14.48 -23.94
CA VAL A 381 -1.16 13.84 -24.12
C VAL A 381 -1.13 12.57 -23.26
N SER A 382 -0.93 11.40 -23.87
CA SER A 382 -0.86 10.12 -23.14
C SER A 382 0.16 9.18 -23.75
N GLY A 383 1.26 8.92 -23.03
CA GLY A 383 2.22 7.86 -23.41
C GLY A 383 2.87 8.04 -24.79
N GLY A 384 2.93 9.26 -25.32
CA GLY A 384 3.45 9.58 -26.66
C GLY A 384 2.35 9.88 -27.69
N ASP A 385 1.09 9.50 -27.44
CA ASP A 385 -0.03 9.84 -28.31
C ASP A 385 -0.60 11.23 -27.95
N VAL A 386 -0.77 12.08 -28.97
CA VAL A 386 -1.35 13.41 -28.86
C VAL A 386 -2.74 13.43 -29.51
N GLY A 387 -3.75 13.88 -28.76
CA GLY A 387 -5.11 14.08 -29.26
C GLY A 387 -5.36 15.53 -29.64
N TYR A 388 -5.93 15.75 -30.82
CA TYR A 388 -6.21 17.08 -31.38
C TYR A 388 -7.71 17.33 -31.54
N ASP A 389 -8.15 18.57 -31.32
CA ASP A 389 -9.46 19.09 -31.73
C ASP A 389 -9.27 20.08 -32.89
N PRO A 390 -9.75 19.77 -34.10
CA PRO A 390 -9.45 20.57 -35.29
C PRO A 390 -10.36 21.80 -35.40
N HIS A 391 -9.77 22.96 -35.66
CA HIS A 391 -10.45 24.22 -35.94
C HIS A 391 -10.26 24.58 -37.41
N ALA A 392 -11.37 24.71 -38.14
CA ALA A 392 -11.33 25.01 -39.57
C ALA A 392 -11.05 26.51 -39.82
N GLY A 393 -10.16 26.78 -40.78
CA GLY A 393 -9.82 28.14 -41.21
C GLY A 393 -8.85 28.15 -42.38
N GLY A 394 -8.35 29.34 -42.71
CA GLY A 394 -7.43 29.58 -43.82
C GLY A 394 -5.96 29.64 -43.38
N ALA A 395 -5.09 29.95 -44.35
CA ALA A 395 -3.67 30.20 -44.09
C ALA A 395 -3.46 31.49 -43.26
N PRO A 396 -2.37 31.56 -42.47
CA PRO A 396 -2.01 32.75 -41.72
C PRO A 396 -1.88 33.99 -42.62
N ALA A 397 -2.53 35.09 -42.25
CA ALA A 397 -2.48 36.34 -43.01
C ALA A 397 -1.14 37.09 -42.82
N THR A 398 -0.46 36.86 -41.70
CA THR A 398 0.81 37.49 -41.35
C THR A 398 1.76 36.47 -40.73
N ALA A 399 3.05 36.65 -41.00
CA ALA A 399 4.08 35.80 -40.41
C ALA A 399 4.08 35.92 -38.88
N PRO A 400 4.26 34.80 -38.15
CA PRO A 400 4.17 34.80 -36.70
C PRO A 400 5.29 35.61 -36.05
N ALA A 401 6.51 35.53 -36.57
CA ALA A 401 7.67 36.28 -36.06
C ALA A 401 7.58 37.80 -36.25
N ALA A 402 6.64 38.29 -37.07
CA ALA A 402 6.42 39.71 -37.28
C ALA A 402 5.46 40.35 -36.25
N GLN A 403 4.91 39.54 -35.33
CA GLN A 403 3.97 40.02 -34.33
C GLN A 403 4.71 40.37 -33.02
N ASP A 404 4.41 41.54 -32.46
CA ASP A 404 5.11 42.02 -31.25
C ASP A 404 4.42 41.61 -29.92
N PHE A 405 3.29 40.90 -29.99
CA PHE A 405 2.54 40.46 -28.80
C PHE A 405 3.10 39.18 -28.16
N TRP A 406 4.03 38.50 -28.82
CA TRP A 406 4.69 37.32 -28.26
C TRP A 406 5.56 37.73 -27.08
N VAL A 407 5.26 37.19 -25.90
CA VAL A 407 6.07 37.43 -24.70
C VAL A 407 7.41 36.72 -24.81
N ALA A 408 7.41 35.55 -25.42
CA ALA A 408 8.60 34.82 -25.79
C ALA A 408 8.35 34.10 -27.12
N SER A 409 9.31 34.11 -28.03
CA SER A 409 9.27 33.29 -29.24
C SER A 409 10.64 32.87 -29.71
N ALA A 410 10.69 31.77 -30.46
CA ALA A 410 11.87 31.29 -31.16
C ALA A 410 11.45 30.69 -32.51
N SER A 411 12.33 30.78 -33.51
CA SER A 411 12.16 30.17 -34.82
C SER A 411 13.50 29.64 -35.29
N GLY A 412 13.49 28.49 -35.93
CA GLY A 412 14.67 27.96 -36.61
C GLY A 412 14.45 26.52 -37.09
N THR A 413 15.41 26.06 -37.89
CA THR A 413 15.56 24.65 -38.23
C THR A 413 16.36 23.92 -37.14
N GLY A 414 15.99 22.69 -36.78
CA GLY A 414 16.66 21.91 -35.75
C GLY A 414 16.32 22.35 -34.31
N GLU A 415 17.16 21.96 -33.35
CA GLU A 415 16.94 22.24 -31.93
C GLU A 415 17.00 23.75 -31.58
N GLN A 416 15.88 24.27 -31.12
CA GLN A 416 15.70 25.64 -30.63
C GLN A 416 15.27 25.63 -29.16
N THR A 417 15.59 26.71 -28.45
CA THR A 417 15.26 26.87 -27.04
C THR A 417 14.57 28.21 -26.80
N LEU A 418 13.41 28.13 -26.16
CA LEU A 418 12.59 29.25 -25.75
C LEU A 418 12.51 29.28 -24.23
N THR A 419 12.92 30.37 -23.59
CA THR A 419 12.77 30.56 -22.13
C THR A 419 11.75 31.65 -21.87
N PHE A 420 10.83 31.41 -20.94
CA PHE A 420 9.87 32.41 -20.49
C PHE A 420 9.73 32.39 -18.97
N GLU A 421 9.48 33.57 -18.40
CA GLU A 421 9.17 33.74 -16.98
C GLU A 421 7.63 33.65 -16.81
N PRO A 422 7.11 32.65 -16.08
CA PRO A 422 5.68 32.50 -15.86
C PRO A 422 5.08 33.71 -15.12
N GLN A 423 4.01 34.27 -15.66
CA GLN A 423 3.24 35.35 -15.02
C GLN A 423 1.78 34.92 -14.87
N ASP A 424 1.04 35.64 -14.03
CA ASP A 424 -0.39 35.40 -13.88
C ASP A 424 -1.17 35.53 -15.17
N GLY A 425 -2.04 34.55 -15.37
CA GLY A 425 -3.05 34.56 -16.41
C GLY A 425 -3.10 33.26 -17.21
N ARG A 426 -3.88 33.33 -18.28
CA ARG A 426 -4.02 32.23 -19.25
C ARG A 426 -3.07 32.46 -20.40
N TRP A 427 -2.23 31.45 -20.65
CA TRP A 427 -1.23 31.45 -21.70
C TRP A 427 -1.56 30.44 -22.78
N LEU A 428 -1.24 30.79 -24.02
CA LEU A 428 -1.30 29.88 -25.16
C LEU A 428 0.10 29.75 -25.76
N VAL A 429 0.44 28.50 -26.08
CA VAL A 429 1.63 28.16 -26.86
C VAL A 429 1.16 27.84 -28.26
N VAL A 430 1.76 28.49 -29.25
CA VAL A 430 1.42 28.31 -30.66
C VAL A 430 2.68 27.88 -31.40
N ALA A 431 2.60 26.74 -32.08
CA ALA A 431 3.63 26.24 -32.97
C ALA A 431 3.12 26.26 -34.41
N MET A 432 3.89 26.83 -35.34
CA MET A 432 3.54 26.89 -36.75
C MET A 432 4.78 27.02 -37.62
N ASN A 433 4.69 26.68 -38.91
CA ASN A 433 5.78 26.92 -39.84
C ASN A 433 6.02 28.43 -39.98
N ALA A 434 7.29 28.86 -39.97
CA ALA A 434 7.68 30.26 -39.98
C ALA A 434 7.20 31.02 -41.23
N ASP A 435 7.00 30.29 -42.34
CA ASP A 435 6.46 30.80 -43.60
C ASP A 435 4.92 30.79 -43.69
N GLY A 436 4.24 30.25 -42.67
CA GLY A 436 2.78 30.09 -42.63
C GLY A 436 2.23 28.96 -43.50
N SER A 437 3.07 28.04 -43.97
CA SER A 437 2.62 26.83 -44.66
C SER A 437 1.90 25.84 -43.73
N ALA A 438 1.08 24.97 -44.31
CA ALA A 438 0.44 23.86 -43.60
C ALA A 438 1.40 22.68 -43.42
N GLY A 439 1.13 21.82 -42.43
CA GLY A 439 1.97 20.66 -42.14
C GLY A 439 3.03 21.02 -41.10
N VAL A 440 2.65 21.06 -39.82
CA VAL A 440 3.55 21.40 -38.72
C VAL A 440 3.99 20.11 -38.05
N ASP A 441 5.30 19.89 -38.01
CA ASP A 441 5.92 18.72 -37.38
C ASP A 441 7.10 19.16 -36.51
N LEU A 442 7.02 18.91 -35.21
CA LEU A 442 8.08 19.21 -34.26
C LEU A 442 8.10 18.23 -33.09
N ASP A 443 9.29 17.98 -32.56
CA ASP A 443 9.47 17.32 -31.27
C ASP A 443 9.66 18.40 -30.19
N ALA A 444 8.90 18.36 -29.11
CA ALA A 444 9.01 19.34 -28.02
C ALA A 444 9.15 18.68 -26.65
N ARG A 445 9.89 19.36 -25.79
CA ARG A 445 10.02 19.06 -24.36
C ARG A 445 9.95 20.33 -23.55
N VAL A 446 9.33 20.22 -22.38
CA VAL A 446 9.21 21.33 -21.43
C VAL A 446 10.13 21.06 -20.26
N ALA A 447 10.86 22.07 -19.82
CA ALA A 447 11.72 22.00 -18.66
C ALA A 447 11.41 23.19 -17.73
N ALA A 448 11.51 22.97 -16.42
CA ALA A 448 11.27 24.02 -15.42
C ALA A 448 12.39 24.03 -14.38
N GLU A 449 12.75 25.21 -13.90
CA GLU A 449 13.83 25.37 -12.91
C GLU A 449 13.42 24.84 -11.53
N LEU A 450 12.17 24.99 -11.11
CA LEU A 450 11.62 24.50 -9.84
C LEU A 450 12.56 24.75 -8.62
N PRO A 451 12.93 26.01 -8.32
CA PRO A 451 13.93 26.34 -7.29
C PRO A 451 13.47 25.99 -5.86
N VAL A 452 12.17 25.79 -5.65
CA VAL A 452 11.61 25.39 -4.35
C VAL A 452 11.91 23.93 -4.00
N LEU A 453 12.14 23.05 -4.97
CA LEU A 453 12.21 21.60 -4.73
C LEU A 453 13.25 21.21 -3.67
N PRO A 454 14.50 21.73 -3.70
CA PRO A 454 15.48 21.46 -2.65
C PRO A 454 15.00 21.93 -1.28
N TRP A 455 14.39 23.11 -1.19
CA TRP A 455 13.89 23.67 0.07
C TRP A 455 12.72 22.88 0.62
N ALA A 456 11.75 22.52 -0.22
CA ALA A 456 10.61 21.68 0.16
C ALA A 456 11.10 20.31 0.67
N ALA A 457 12.05 19.69 -0.02
CA ALA A 457 12.64 18.43 0.42
C ALA A 457 13.38 18.57 1.75
N LEU A 458 14.13 19.67 1.95
CA LEU A 458 14.80 19.96 3.22
C LEU A 458 13.81 20.22 4.37
N VAL A 459 12.69 20.90 4.13
CA VAL A 459 11.63 21.10 5.13
C VAL A 459 11.01 19.76 5.52
N VAL A 460 10.72 18.89 4.54
CA VAL A 460 10.20 17.53 4.78
C VAL A 460 11.20 16.69 5.58
N ILE A 461 12.49 16.73 5.23
CA ILE A 461 13.56 16.07 5.99
C ILE A 461 13.64 16.65 7.40
N GLY A 462 13.61 17.98 7.56
CA GLY A 462 13.68 18.66 8.84
C GLY A 462 12.53 18.28 9.77
N ALA A 463 11.30 18.28 9.27
CA ALA A 463 10.13 17.80 10.00
C ALA A 463 10.27 16.32 10.40
N GLY A 464 10.81 15.49 9.49
CA GLY A 464 11.19 14.11 9.77
C GLY A 464 12.23 13.99 10.90
N VAL A 465 13.32 14.75 10.86
CA VAL A 465 14.37 14.73 11.90
C VAL A 465 13.81 15.17 13.25
N VAL A 466 13.02 16.25 13.31
CA VAL A 466 12.38 16.71 14.55
C VAL A 466 11.48 15.63 15.13
N GLY A 467 10.66 14.98 14.29
CA GLY A 467 9.80 13.88 14.75
C GLY A 467 10.60 12.65 15.19
N LEU A 468 11.73 12.32 14.54
CA LEU A 468 12.64 11.26 15.00
C LEU A 468 13.23 11.59 16.38
N LEU A 469 13.63 12.84 16.62
CA LEU A 469 14.13 13.28 17.93
C LEU A 469 13.05 13.18 19.01
N LEU A 470 11.81 13.56 18.68
CA LEU A 470 10.65 13.42 19.58
C LEU A 470 10.34 11.96 19.88
N ALA A 471 10.39 11.09 18.87
CA ALA A 471 10.22 9.65 19.01
C ALA A 471 11.29 9.05 19.96
N VAL A 472 12.56 9.40 19.75
CA VAL A 472 13.67 8.97 20.60
C VAL A 472 13.46 9.46 22.03
N LEU A 473 13.04 10.71 22.24
CA LEU A 473 12.75 11.26 23.56
C LEU A 473 11.63 10.49 24.27
N LEU A 474 10.51 10.24 23.60
CA LEU A 474 9.38 9.48 24.16
C LEU A 474 9.76 8.05 24.53
N VAL A 475 10.53 7.38 23.67
CA VAL A 475 11.05 6.04 23.94
C VAL A 475 12.04 6.06 25.11
N ALA A 476 12.96 7.02 25.16
CA ALA A 476 13.93 7.16 26.25
C ALA A 476 13.26 7.45 27.60
N LEU A 477 12.22 8.29 27.62
CA LEU A 477 11.43 8.57 28.82
C LEU A 477 10.64 7.34 29.30
N ALA A 478 10.09 6.54 28.37
CA ALA A 478 9.41 5.30 28.72
C ALA A 478 10.38 4.22 29.28
N LEU A 479 11.66 4.29 28.89
CA LEU A 479 12.71 3.36 29.33
C LEU A 479 13.45 3.79 30.61
N ARG A 480 13.37 5.06 31.02
CA ARG A 480 13.97 5.52 32.29
C ARG A 480 13.26 4.85 33.48
N ARG A 481 14.00 4.02 34.23
CA ARG A 481 13.57 3.46 35.53
C ARG A 481 13.52 4.58 36.57
N ASP A 482 12.39 4.71 37.27
CA ASP A 482 12.35 5.41 38.56
C ASP A 482 13.33 4.71 39.52
N ARG A 483 14.45 5.37 39.82
CA ARG A 483 15.45 4.89 40.79
C ARG A 483 15.07 5.21 42.24
N THR A 484 13.88 5.74 42.50
CA THR A 484 13.52 6.34 43.81
C THR A 484 12.66 5.47 44.73
N ALA A 485 12.68 4.15 44.59
CA ALA A 485 11.96 3.26 45.53
C ALA A 485 12.81 2.05 45.96
N GLY A 486 13.98 2.35 46.52
CA GLY A 486 14.92 1.35 47.06
C GLY A 486 15.81 1.91 48.17
N ALA A 487 15.23 2.70 49.07
CA ALA A 487 15.83 3.07 50.35
C ALA A 487 14.68 3.32 51.35
N ALA A 488 14.18 2.24 51.94
CA ALA A 488 13.43 2.23 53.19
C ALA A 488 13.65 0.86 53.83
#